data_AF-A0A7C1BXH1-F1
#
_entry.id   AF-A0A7C1BXH1-F1
#
_cell.length_a   1.000
_cell.length_b   1.000
_cell.length_c   1.000
_cell.angle_alpha   90.00
_cell.angle_beta   90.00
_cell.angle_gamma   90.00
#
_symmetry.space_group_name_H-M   'P 1'
#
loop_
_entity.id
_entity.type
_entity.pdbx_description
1 polymer ?
#
loop_
_entity_poly.entity_id
_entity_poly.type
_entity_poly.pdbx_seq_one_letter_code
_entity_poly.pdbx_strand_id
1 'polypeptide(L)'
;MKHITLFIVIVILSAVGYYLGRIRSVKAVKGEIRTLHSLPGYYGFYVALWCGIPALIVLVLWIVFQSSIITSLVVSALPSDIQNLSPDRLSLVINDIRNIADGIIVSETPDVFLLKAAEHYNGLKDVGYLALAAVLLSFCTAGLAYGMRKIVPSMRARVNVERTVQVLMVLCSTVAIFTTIGIVLSVIFESIRFFNQIPVTDFLFGLKWSPQMAIRPDQVGADGSFGMVPLLAGTLMISGIAMLIAVPIGLMSAIY
;
A
#
# COMPACT_ATOMS: atom_id res chain seq x y z
N MET A 1 10.75 -5.92 -6.06
CA MET A 1 12.03 -5.74 -5.32
C MET A 1 12.69 -4.39 -5.56
N LYS A 2 12.83 -3.91 -6.81
CA LYS A 2 13.54 -2.66 -7.15
C LYS A 2 13.05 -1.40 -6.38
N HIS A 3 11.74 -1.23 -6.18
CA HIS A 3 11.22 -0.08 -5.40
C HIS A 3 11.61 -0.10 -3.91
N ILE A 4 11.76 -1.29 -3.32
CA ILE A 4 12.21 -1.45 -1.93
C ILE A 4 13.64 -0.93 -1.79
N THR A 5 14.50 -1.20 -2.77
CA THR A 5 15.88 -0.68 -2.82
C THR A 5 15.89 0.85 -2.81
N LEU A 6 15.06 1.50 -3.63
CA LEU A 6 14.97 2.98 -3.65
C LEU A 6 14.46 3.55 -2.33
N PHE A 7 13.47 2.90 -1.71
CA PHE A 7 12.99 3.28 -0.39
C PHE A 7 14.11 3.22 0.67
N ILE A 8 14.88 2.12 0.69
CA ILE A 8 16.03 1.97 1.59
C ILE A 8 17.07 3.07 1.36
N VAL A 9 17.37 3.39 0.09
CA VAL A 9 18.29 4.50 -0.25
C VAL A 9 17.80 5.83 0.31
N ILE A 10 16.50 6.15 0.19
CA ILE A 10 15.92 7.37 0.76
C ILE A 10 16.08 7.40 2.29
N VAL A 11 15.83 6.27 2.97
CA VAL A 11 15.98 6.16 4.42
C VAL A 11 17.44 6.38 4.83
N ILE A 12 18.40 5.77 4.13
CA ILE A 12 19.83 5.96 4.37
C ILE A 12 20.23 7.42 4.16
N LEU A 13 19.84 8.04 3.04
CA LEU A 13 20.16 9.44 2.76
C LEU A 13 19.51 10.41 3.76
N SER A 14 18.31 10.08 4.26
CA SER A 14 17.65 10.85 5.32
C SER A 14 18.40 10.71 6.65
N ALA A 15 18.88 9.52 6.99
CA ALA A 15 19.72 9.29 8.17
C ALA A 15 21.05 10.04 8.06
N VAL A 16 21.71 10.01 6.90
CA VAL A 16 22.90 10.85 6.63
C VAL A 16 22.58 12.33 6.80
N GLY A 17 21.44 12.79 6.28
CA GLY A 17 20.94 14.15 6.48
C GLY A 17 20.77 14.53 7.94
N TYR A 18 20.27 13.62 8.77
CA TYR A 18 20.15 13.81 10.21
C TYR A 18 21.52 14.07 10.86
N TYR A 19 22.51 13.22 10.59
CA TYR A 19 23.85 13.39 11.15
C TYR A 19 24.51 14.68 10.67
N LEU A 20 24.41 14.99 9.37
CA LEU A 20 24.97 16.21 8.79
C LEU A 20 24.34 17.48 9.38
N GLY A 21 23.00 17.50 9.54
CA GLY A 21 22.27 18.62 10.13
C GLY A 21 22.68 18.86 11.59
N ARG A 22 22.81 17.79 12.38
CA ARG A 22 23.28 17.86 13.77
C ARG A 22 24.72 18.39 13.87
N ILE A 23 25.63 17.89 13.03
CA ILE A 23 27.03 18.35 13.00
C ILE A 23 27.09 19.83 12.59
N ARG A 24 26.34 20.22 11.56
CA ARG A 24 26.30 21.59 11.06
C ARG A 24 25.78 22.57 12.12
N SER A 25 24.76 22.21 12.88
CA SER A 25 24.21 23.08 13.93
C SER A 25 25.21 23.32 15.06
N VAL A 26 25.94 22.29 15.50
CA VAL A 26 26.98 22.43 16.53
C VAL A 26 28.16 23.26 16.02
N LYS A 27 28.59 23.03 14.77
CA LYS A 27 29.64 23.84 14.12
C LYS A 27 29.24 25.30 13.96
N ALA A 28 27.96 25.60 13.69
CA ALA A 28 27.47 26.98 13.54
C ALA A 28 27.64 27.83 14.79
N VAL A 29 27.73 27.20 15.97
CA VAL A 29 27.93 27.86 17.27
C VAL A 29 29.29 27.55 17.88
N LYS A 30 30.26 27.08 17.09
CA LYS A 30 31.62 26.70 17.54
C LYS A 30 31.64 25.75 18.76
N GLY A 31 30.61 24.91 18.92
CA GLY A 31 30.48 23.97 20.04
C GLY A 31 29.67 24.48 21.24
N GLU A 32 29.32 25.77 21.29
CA GLU A 32 28.51 26.34 22.38
C GLU A 32 27.02 26.03 22.22
N ILE A 33 26.63 24.77 22.48
CA ILE A 33 25.27 24.26 22.27
C ILE A 33 24.19 25.11 22.96
N ARG A 34 24.50 25.77 24.07
CA ARG A 34 23.58 26.64 24.83
C ARG A 34 23.08 27.86 24.04
N THR A 35 23.80 28.26 23.00
CA THR A 35 23.41 29.40 22.13
C THR A 35 22.41 29.00 21.05
N LEU A 36 22.22 27.70 20.81
CA LEU A 36 21.19 27.21 19.90
C LEU A 36 19.81 27.32 20.56
N HIS A 37 18.83 27.83 19.82
CA HIS A 37 17.45 27.88 20.33
C HIS A 37 16.84 26.48 20.53
N SER A 38 17.24 25.48 19.73
CA SER A 38 16.71 24.10 19.79
C SER A 38 17.86 23.11 19.98
N LEU A 39 17.57 21.93 20.54
CA LEU A 39 18.56 20.86 20.65
C LEU A 39 19.11 20.47 19.27
N PRO A 40 20.42 20.17 19.12
CA PRO A 40 21.03 19.79 17.85
C PRO A 40 20.31 18.66 17.10
N GLY A 41 19.66 17.74 17.82
CA GLY A 41 18.87 16.67 17.21
C GLY A 41 17.71 17.18 16.34
N TYR A 42 17.03 18.27 16.72
CA TYR A 42 15.94 18.83 15.92
C TYR A 42 16.42 19.43 14.59
N TYR A 43 17.65 19.97 14.55
CA TYR A 43 18.26 20.41 13.30
C TYR A 43 18.58 19.23 12.38
N GLY A 44 19.03 18.11 12.96
CA GLY A 44 19.16 16.85 12.23
C GLY A 44 17.83 16.38 11.65
N PHE A 45 16.78 16.27 12.46
CA PHE A 45 15.45 15.86 11.99
C PHE A 45 14.91 16.80 10.91
N TYR A 46 15.11 18.12 11.05
CA TYR A 46 14.70 19.08 10.05
C TYR A 46 15.32 18.80 8.68
N VAL A 47 16.64 18.55 8.62
CA VAL A 47 17.34 18.21 7.36
C VAL A 47 16.89 16.85 6.82
N ALA A 48 16.75 15.85 7.69
CA ALA A 48 16.27 14.53 7.32
C ALA A 48 14.86 14.57 6.70
N LEU A 49 13.95 15.37 7.26
CA LEU A 49 12.59 15.55 6.75
C LEU A 49 12.58 16.20 5.36
N TRP A 50 13.40 17.23 5.13
CA TRP A 50 13.53 17.86 3.81
C TRP A 50 14.19 16.96 2.76
N CYS A 51 15.08 16.05 3.17
CA CYS A 51 15.64 15.03 2.29
C CYS A 51 14.63 13.93 1.95
N GLY A 52 13.94 13.40 2.98
CA GLY A 52 13.11 12.21 2.86
C GLY A 52 11.72 12.49 2.31
N ILE A 53 10.98 13.47 2.85
CA ILE A 53 9.56 13.67 2.50
C ILE A 53 9.35 13.96 1.01
N PRO A 54 10.05 14.92 0.38
CA PRO A 54 9.85 15.19 -1.05
C PRO A 54 10.18 13.98 -1.92
N ALA A 55 11.25 13.25 -1.61
CA ALA A 55 11.62 12.04 -2.34
C ALA A 55 10.60 10.91 -2.16
N LEU A 56 10.07 10.72 -0.94
CA LEU A 56 9.01 9.75 -0.68
C LEU A 56 7.73 10.08 -1.45
N ILE A 57 7.35 11.37 -1.54
CA ILE A 57 6.19 11.80 -2.33
C ILE A 57 6.38 11.42 -3.81
N VAL A 58 7.56 11.69 -4.38
CA VAL A 58 7.86 11.31 -5.78
C VAL A 58 7.80 9.79 -5.97
N LEU A 59 8.37 9.01 -5.04
CA LEU A 59 8.34 7.55 -5.10
C LEU A 59 6.90 7.02 -5.06
N VAL A 60 6.06 7.54 -4.16
CA VAL A 60 4.64 7.15 -4.04
C VAL A 60 3.87 7.54 -5.31
N LEU A 61 4.04 8.76 -5.82
CA LEU A 61 3.41 9.19 -7.07
C LEU A 61 3.80 8.26 -8.22
N TRP A 62 5.09 7.93 -8.35
CA TRP A 62 5.51 6.98 -9.37
C TRP A 62 4.86 5.61 -9.20
N ILE A 63 4.81 5.04 -7.99
CA ILE A 63 4.17 3.74 -7.75
C ILE A 63 2.70 3.75 -8.18
N VAL A 64 1.97 4.84 -7.88
CA VAL A 64 0.55 4.99 -8.25
C VAL A 64 0.38 5.09 -9.77
N PHE A 65 1.23 5.86 -10.46
CA PHE A 65 1.05 6.15 -11.89
C PHE A 65 1.82 5.22 -12.85
N GLN A 66 2.82 4.47 -12.36
CA GLN A 66 3.71 3.65 -13.19
C GLN A 66 2.94 2.67 -14.07
N SER A 67 1.96 1.96 -13.51
CA SER A 67 1.19 0.96 -14.26
C SER A 67 0.45 1.60 -15.44
N SER A 68 -0.19 2.75 -15.22
CA SER A 68 -0.91 3.49 -16.25
C SER A 68 0.04 4.00 -17.34
N ILE A 69 1.14 4.65 -16.94
CA ILE A 69 2.13 5.22 -17.86
C ILE A 69 2.76 4.13 -18.72
N ILE A 70 3.31 3.08 -18.11
CA ILE A 70 3.98 2.00 -18.86
C ILE A 70 2.99 1.30 -19.79
N THR A 71 1.76 1.04 -19.34
CA THR A 71 0.75 0.40 -20.19
C THR A 71 0.38 1.27 -21.37
N SER A 72 0.19 2.58 -21.18
CA SER A 72 -0.11 3.50 -22.28
C SER A 72 1.01 3.55 -23.32
N LEU A 73 2.27 3.54 -22.87
CA LEU A 73 3.44 3.53 -23.75
C LEU A 73 3.54 2.21 -24.52
N VAL A 74 3.32 1.06 -23.87
CA VAL A 74 3.29 -0.24 -24.56
C VAL A 74 2.17 -0.29 -25.59
N VAL A 75 0.94 0.10 -25.22
CA VAL A 75 -0.21 0.08 -26.13
C VAL A 75 0.04 0.97 -27.36
N SER A 76 0.66 2.13 -27.17
CA SER A 76 1.01 3.03 -28.28
C SER A 76 2.01 2.43 -29.28
N ALA A 77 2.80 1.45 -28.85
CA ALA A 77 3.78 0.73 -29.67
C ALA A 77 3.20 -0.54 -30.33
N LEU A 78 1.98 -0.96 -29.98
CA LEU A 78 1.33 -2.12 -30.60
C LEU A 78 0.82 -1.77 -32.02
N PRO A 79 0.65 -2.74 -32.93
CA PRO A 79 0.00 -2.55 -34.22
C PRO A 79 -1.43 -2.04 -34.07
N SER A 80 -1.89 -1.23 -35.03
CA SER A 80 -3.25 -0.66 -35.06
C SER A 80 -4.36 -1.71 -34.96
N ASP A 81 -4.13 -2.91 -35.48
CA ASP A 81 -5.10 -4.01 -35.44
C ASP A 81 -5.39 -4.48 -34.02
N ILE A 82 -4.40 -4.40 -33.13
CA ILE A 82 -4.51 -4.78 -31.72
C ILE A 82 -5.01 -3.59 -30.88
N GLN A 83 -4.59 -2.36 -31.21
CA GLN A 83 -5.08 -1.15 -30.55
C GLN A 83 -6.60 -0.96 -30.70
N ASN A 84 -7.15 -1.35 -31.86
CA ASN A 84 -8.57 -1.21 -32.19
C ASN A 84 -9.46 -2.36 -31.66
N LEU A 85 -8.89 -3.31 -30.90
CA LEU A 85 -9.68 -4.36 -30.27
C LEU A 85 -10.65 -3.78 -29.24
N SER A 86 -11.75 -4.52 -29.00
CA SER A 86 -12.65 -4.23 -27.88
C SER A 86 -11.87 -4.17 -26.54
N PRO A 87 -12.24 -3.29 -25.59
CA PRO A 87 -11.51 -3.10 -24.33
C PRO A 87 -11.19 -4.38 -23.55
N ASP A 88 -12.10 -5.35 -23.56
CA ASP A 88 -11.93 -6.63 -22.87
C ASP A 88 -10.81 -7.46 -23.49
N ARG A 89 -10.80 -7.57 -24.83
CA ARG A 89 -9.76 -8.30 -25.57
C ARG A 89 -8.40 -7.62 -25.44
N LEU A 90 -8.35 -6.29 -25.51
CA LEU A 90 -7.12 -5.54 -25.31
C LEU A 90 -6.55 -5.76 -23.90
N SER A 91 -7.41 -5.79 -22.89
CA SER A 91 -7.02 -6.05 -21.50
C SER A 91 -6.43 -7.45 -21.32
N LEU A 92 -6.97 -8.47 -22.01
CA LEU A 92 -6.39 -9.82 -22.02
C LEU A 92 -4.98 -9.82 -22.63
N VAL A 93 -4.80 -9.19 -23.79
CA VAL A 93 -3.47 -9.07 -24.44
C VAL A 93 -2.46 -8.36 -23.54
N ILE A 94 -2.87 -7.27 -22.86
CA ILE A 94 -2.00 -6.56 -21.91
C ILE A 94 -1.61 -7.47 -20.73
N ASN A 95 -2.55 -8.27 -20.23
CA ASN A 95 -2.27 -9.20 -19.14
C ASN A 95 -1.32 -10.32 -19.59
N ASP A 96 -1.47 -10.83 -20.81
CA ASP A 96 -0.53 -11.82 -21.37
C ASP A 96 0.87 -11.23 -21.52
N ILE A 97 0.99 -10.01 -22.04
CA ILE A 97 2.27 -9.27 -22.12
C ILE A 97 2.92 -9.16 -20.73
N ARG A 98 2.14 -8.79 -19.71
CA ARG A 98 2.64 -8.67 -18.32
C ARG A 98 3.06 -10.01 -17.74
N ASN A 99 2.27 -11.07 -17.95
CA ASN A 99 2.56 -12.41 -17.48
C ASN A 99 3.85 -12.94 -18.09
N ILE A 100 4.02 -12.81 -19.41
CA ILE A 100 5.24 -13.19 -20.13
C ILE A 100 6.43 -12.36 -19.61
N ALA A 101 6.24 -11.05 -19.44
CA ALA A 101 7.30 -10.16 -18.94
C ALA A 101 7.75 -10.49 -17.52
N ASP A 102 6.83 -10.95 -16.66
CA ASP A 102 7.09 -11.38 -15.30
C ASP A 102 7.56 -12.86 -15.21
N GLY A 103 7.72 -13.54 -16.36
CA GLY A 103 8.26 -14.90 -16.45
C GLY A 103 7.25 -16.00 -16.09
N ILE A 104 5.95 -15.69 -16.11
CA ILE A 104 4.87 -16.65 -15.90
C ILE A 104 4.66 -17.41 -17.21
N ILE A 105 4.73 -18.75 -17.15
CA ILE A 105 4.54 -19.61 -18.32
C ILE A 105 3.08 -19.51 -18.77
N VAL A 106 2.88 -18.99 -19.98
CA VAL A 106 1.58 -19.03 -20.67
C VAL A 106 1.47 -20.40 -21.37
N SER A 107 0.30 -21.04 -21.29
CA SER A 107 0.08 -22.43 -21.74
C SER A 107 0.23 -22.65 -23.25
N GLU A 108 0.28 -21.59 -24.05
CA GLU A 108 0.52 -21.64 -25.50
C GLU A 108 1.87 -20.98 -25.81
N THR A 109 2.60 -21.50 -26.81
CA THR A 109 3.84 -20.88 -27.29
C THR A 109 3.55 -19.42 -27.65
N PRO A 110 4.09 -18.45 -26.90
CA PRO A 110 3.71 -17.06 -27.10
C PRO A 110 4.12 -16.63 -28.50
N ASP A 111 3.17 -16.03 -29.22
CA ASP A 111 3.41 -15.44 -30.53
C ASP A 111 4.66 -14.53 -30.44
N VAL A 112 5.51 -14.55 -31.47
CA VAL A 112 6.76 -13.77 -31.53
C VAL A 112 6.48 -12.28 -31.27
N PHE A 113 5.28 -11.84 -31.64
CA PHE A 113 4.77 -10.52 -31.31
C PHE A 113 4.64 -10.25 -29.80
N LEU A 114 4.01 -11.16 -29.04
CA LEU A 114 3.80 -11.02 -27.60
C LEU A 114 5.13 -11.02 -26.84
N LEU A 115 6.10 -11.81 -27.28
CA LEU A 115 7.45 -11.81 -26.73
C LEU A 115 8.15 -10.46 -26.91
N LYS A 116 8.10 -9.87 -28.11
CA LYS A 116 8.67 -8.54 -28.37
C LYS A 116 7.99 -7.45 -27.55
N ALA A 117 6.67 -7.51 -27.40
CA ALA A 117 5.92 -6.57 -26.58
C ALA A 117 6.28 -6.70 -25.09
N ALA A 118 6.48 -7.94 -24.60
CA ALA A 118 6.93 -8.20 -23.23
C ALA A 118 8.37 -7.71 -22.98
N GLU A 119 9.29 -7.90 -23.93
CA GLU A 119 10.63 -7.32 -23.86
C GLU A 119 10.60 -5.79 -23.82
N HIS A 120 9.78 -5.16 -24.66
CA HIS A 120 9.59 -3.71 -24.65
C HIS A 120 9.02 -3.21 -23.31
N TYR A 121 8.02 -3.92 -22.75
CA TYR A 121 7.46 -3.62 -21.43
C TYR A 121 8.53 -3.69 -20.32
N ASN A 122 9.39 -4.71 -20.32
CA ASN A 122 10.50 -4.82 -19.39
C ASN A 122 11.54 -3.71 -19.58
N GLY A 123 11.86 -3.36 -20.83
CA GLY A 123 12.72 -2.22 -21.14
C GLY A 123 12.18 -0.90 -20.58
N LEU A 124 10.88 -0.64 -20.73
CA LEU A 124 10.21 0.54 -20.15
C LEU A 124 10.22 0.53 -18.61
N LYS A 125 10.02 -0.63 -17.97
CA LYS A 125 10.16 -0.78 -16.51
C LYS A 125 11.58 -0.42 -16.06
N ASP A 126 12.60 -0.84 -16.80
CA ASP A 126 14.00 -0.60 -16.45
C ASP A 126 14.42 0.85 -16.65
N VAL A 127 14.06 1.45 -17.79
CA VAL A 127 14.26 2.89 -18.04
C VAL A 127 13.51 3.73 -17.00
N GLY A 128 12.26 3.38 -16.72
CA GLY A 128 11.45 4.04 -15.69
C GLY A 128 12.08 3.95 -14.31
N TYR A 129 12.63 2.79 -13.94
CA TYR A 129 13.36 2.62 -12.69
C TYR A 129 14.63 3.49 -12.61
N LEU A 130 15.45 3.53 -13.67
CA LEU A 130 16.66 4.36 -13.72
C LEU A 130 16.33 5.85 -13.68
N ALA A 131 15.32 6.28 -14.43
CA ALA A 131 14.83 7.66 -14.42
C ALA A 131 14.33 8.05 -13.03
N LEU A 132 13.52 7.19 -12.40
CA LEU A 132 13.05 7.40 -11.03
C LEU A 132 14.21 7.50 -10.05
N ALA A 133 15.21 6.61 -10.14
CA ALA A 133 16.37 6.66 -9.28
C ALA A 133 17.12 8.00 -9.40
N ALA A 134 17.34 8.48 -10.62
CA ALA A 134 17.98 9.78 -10.87
C ALA A 134 17.16 10.95 -10.31
N VAL A 135 15.83 10.93 -10.49
CA VAL A 135 14.93 11.95 -9.94
C VAL A 135 14.97 11.92 -8.41
N LEU A 136 14.86 10.75 -7.78
CA LEU A 136 14.90 10.62 -6.33
C LEU A 136 16.22 11.12 -5.73
N LEU A 137 17.36 10.76 -6.34
CA LEU A 137 18.66 11.28 -5.92
C LEU A 137 18.74 12.81 -6.06
N SER A 138 18.17 13.37 -7.12
CA SER A 138 18.10 14.82 -7.32
C SER A 138 17.25 15.51 -6.25
N PHE A 139 16.09 14.95 -5.91
CA PHE A 139 15.24 15.47 -4.83
C PHE A 139 15.89 15.33 -3.45
N CYS A 140 16.53 14.19 -3.15
CA CYS A 140 17.25 14.01 -1.89
C CYS A 140 18.41 15.01 -1.76
N THR A 141 19.24 15.17 -2.80
CA THR A 141 20.36 16.11 -2.77
C THR A 141 19.89 17.57 -2.67
N ALA A 142 18.85 17.96 -3.40
CA ALA A 142 18.23 19.28 -3.30
C ALA A 142 17.65 19.52 -1.89
N GLY A 143 16.95 18.53 -1.33
CA GLY A 143 16.38 18.58 0.02
C GLY A 143 17.44 18.71 1.11
N LEU A 144 18.52 17.92 1.01
CA LEU A 144 19.69 18.02 1.88
C LEU A 144 20.33 19.41 1.79
N ALA A 145 20.61 19.89 0.58
CA ALA A 145 21.22 21.20 0.37
C ALA A 145 20.35 22.33 0.91
N TYR A 146 19.04 22.29 0.66
CA TYR A 146 18.08 23.26 1.16
C TYR A 146 18.00 23.25 2.70
N GLY A 147 17.85 22.06 3.30
CA GLY A 147 17.81 21.89 4.74
C GLY A 147 19.07 22.42 5.42
N MET A 148 20.24 22.07 4.88
CA MET A 148 21.54 22.48 5.41
C MET A 148 21.79 23.99 5.29
N ARG A 149 21.35 24.63 4.20
CA ARG A 149 21.47 26.09 3.99
C ARG A 149 20.60 26.90 4.95
N LYS A 150 19.49 26.34 5.43
CA LYS A 150 18.56 27.02 6.34
C LYS A 150 18.96 26.94 7.82
N ILE A 151 19.99 26.17 8.18
CA ILE A 151 20.46 26.05 9.56
C ILE A 151 21.12 27.36 10.00
N VAL A 152 20.45 28.06 10.92
CA VAL A 152 20.98 29.22 11.64
C VAL A 152 20.74 29.04 13.15
N PRO A 153 21.60 29.58 14.05
CA PRO A 153 21.47 29.33 15.49
C PRO A 153 20.15 29.80 16.12
N SER A 154 19.56 30.86 15.58
CA SER A 154 18.28 31.43 16.02
C SER A 154 17.04 30.66 15.55
N MET A 155 17.22 29.62 14.73
CA MET A 155 16.13 28.86 14.15
C MET A 155 15.38 28.04 15.22
N ARG A 156 14.05 28.10 15.17
CA ARG A 156 13.18 27.25 15.98
C ARG A 156 12.99 25.87 15.36
N ALA A 157 14.08 25.12 15.21
CA ALA A 157 14.07 23.81 14.53
C ALA A 157 13.03 22.83 15.12
N ARG A 158 12.85 22.84 16.44
CA ARG A 158 11.83 22.02 17.12
C ARG A 158 10.41 22.28 16.59
N VAL A 159 10.01 23.56 16.53
CA VAL A 159 8.67 23.95 16.08
C VAL A 159 8.43 23.53 14.63
N ASN A 160 9.44 23.65 13.77
CA ASN A 160 9.32 23.24 12.37
C ASN A 160 9.14 21.72 12.25
N VAL A 161 9.94 20.93 12.98
CA VAL A 161 9.84 19.46 12.99
C VAL A 161 8.48 19.02 13.54
N GLU A 162 8.06 19.56 14.68
CA GLU A 162 6.77 19.25 15.30
C GLU A 162 5.60 19.61 14.38
N ARG A 163 5.65 20.76 13.71
CA ARG A 163 4.63 21.16 12.72
C ARG A 163 4.56 20.16 11.56
N THR A 164 5.70 19.72 11.02
CA THR A 164 5.72 18.72 9.93
C THR A 164 5.11 17.39 10.39
N VAL A 165 5.50 16.89 11.58
CA VAL A 165 4.95 15.65 12.14
C VAL A 165 3.46 15.78 12.43
N GLN A 166 3.01 16.92 12.97
CA GLN A 166 1.60 17.19 13.23
C GLN A 166 0.79 17.18 11.93
N VAL A 167 1.26 17.82 10.86
CA VAL A 167 0.61 17.79 9.54
C VAL A 167 0.52 16.36 9.03
N LEU A 168 1.60 15.57 9.13
CA LEU A 168 1.59 14.17 8.73
C LEU A 168 0.57 13.34 9.51
N MET A 169 0.50 13.52 10.83
CA MET A 169 -0.45 12.83 11.70
C MET A 169 -1.90 13.22 11.38
N VAL A 170 -2.17 14.50 11.10
CA VAL A 170 -3.50 14.98 10.69
C VAL A 170 -3.91 14.40 9.34
N LEU A 171 -3.02 14.35 8.36
CA LEU A 171 -3.30 13.72 7.06
C LEU A 171 -3.59 12.23 7.22
N CYS A 172 -2.77 11.51 8.01
CA CYS A 172 -2.96 10.09 8.28
C CYS A 172 -4.30 9.81 8.99
N SER A 173 -4.62 10.56 10.04
CA SER A 173 -5.88 10.38 10.77
C SER A 173 -7.09 10.72 9.91
N THR A 174 -7.00 11.74 9.06
CA THR A 174 -8.06 12.11 8.11
C THR A 174 -8.36 10.96 7.14
N VAL A 175 -7.32 10.38 6.53
CA VAL A 175 -7.48 9.21 5.63
C VAL A 175 -8.08 8.03 6.39
N ALA A 176 -7.63 7.76 7.61
CA ALA A 176 -8.18 6.67 8.44
C ALA A 176 -9.68 6.87 8.73
N ILE A 177 -10.09 8.08 9.14
CA ILE A 177 -11.50 8.41 9.39
C ILE A 177 -12.34 8.22 8.12
N PHE A 178 -11.91 8.74 6.98
CA PHE A 178 -12.64 8.56 5.72
C PHE A 178 -12.72 7.08 5.30
N THR A 179 -11.66 6.31 5.54
CA THR A 179 -11.66 4.86 5.27
C THR A 179 -12.66 4.14 6.17
N THR A 180 -12.71 4.48 7.46
CA THR A 180 -13.70 3.91 8.40
C THR A 180 -15.12 4.25 7.97
N ILE A 181 -15.39 5.51 7.61
CA ILE A 181 -16.69 5.93 7.07
C ILE A 181 -17.01 5.12 5.81
N GLY A 182 -16.06 4.96 4.89
CA GLY A 182 -16.23 4.18 3.66
C GLY A 182 -16.59 2.72 3.94
N ILE A 183 -15.88 2.07 4.87
CA ILE A 183 -16.16 0.69 5.30
C ILE A 183 -17.56 0.58 5.91
N VAL A 184 -17.91 1.48 6.84
CA VAL A 184 -19.22 1.48 7.51
C VAL A 184 -20.33 1.67 6.50
N LEU A 185 -20.22 2.67 5.61
CA LEU A 185 -21.22 2.90 4.56
C LEU A 185 -21.32 1.72 3.60
N SER A 186 -20.18 1.14 3.18
CA SER A 186 -20.17 -0.05 2.32
C SER A 186 -20.92 -1.22 2.96
N VAL A 187 -20.63 -1.51 4.23
CA VAL A 187 -21.28 -2.61 4.96
C VAL A 187 -22.77 -2.33 5.15
N ILE A 188 -23.16 -1.09 5.48
CA ILE A 188 -24.57 -0.70 5.62
C ILE A 188 -25.33 -0.89 4.30
N PHE A 189 -24.81 -0.38 3.18
CA PHE A 189 -25.49 -0.49 1.89
C PHE A 189 -25.62 -1.94 1.41
N GLU A 190 -24.56 -2.74 1.54
CA GLU A 190 -24.62 -4.16 1.19
C GLU A 190 -25.54 -4.93 2.13
N SER A 191 -25.57 -4.59 3.42
CA SER A 191 -26.49 -5.18 4.39
C SER A 191 -27.95 -4.83 4.09
N ILE A 192 -28.27 -3.59 3.71
CA ILE A 192 -29.63 -3.22 3.29
C ILE A 192 -30.06 -4.01 2.04
N ARG A 193 -29.18 -4.13 1.04
CA ARG A 193 -29.45 -4.94 -0.16
C ARG A 193 -29.71 -6.41 0.18
N PHE A 194 -28.91 -6.97 1.08
CA PHE A 194 -29.09 -8.33 1.59
C PHE A 194 -30.43 -8.51 2.31
N PHE A 195 -30.77 -7.61 3.24
CA PHE A 195 -32.00 -7.71 4.03
C PHE A 195 -33.29 -7.39 3.24
N ASN A 196 -33.16 -6.76 2.06
CA ASN A 196 -34.27 -6.66 1.12
C ASN A 196 -34.59 -8.01 0.43
N GLN A 197 -33.63 -8.93 0.35
CA GLN A 197 -33.83 -10.27 -0.23
C GLN A 197 -34.16 -11.30 0.86
N ILE A 198 -33.52 -11.19 2.03
CA ILE A 198 -33.70 -12.13 3.14
C ILE A 198 -34.18 -11.36 4.37
N PRO A 199 -35.39 -11.63 4.89
CA PRO A 199 -35.89 -10.95 6.07
C PRO A 199 -34.95 -11.08 7.28
N VAL A 200 -34.81 -10.01 8.06
CA VAL A 200 -33.95 -9.98 9.26
C VAL A 200 -34.34 -11.09 10.25
N THR A 201 -35.63 -11.44 10.36
CA THR A 201 -36.11 -12.51 11.22
C THR A 201 -35.60 -13.89 10.79
N ASP A 202 -35.58 -14.15 9.48
CA ASP A 202 -35.11 -15.41 8.92
C ASP A 202 -33.58 -15.52 9.02
N PHE A 203 -32.88 -14.39 8.91
CA PHE A 203 -31.46 -14.32 9.20
C PHE A 203 -31.16 -14.57 10.68
N LEU A 204 -31.84 -13.90 11.62
CA LEU A 204 -31.53 -14.00 13.05
C LEU A 204 -31.96 -15.33 13.68
N PHE A 205 -33.13 -15.84 13.30
CA PHE A 205 -33.75 -17.03 13.93
C PHE A 205 -33.80 -18.25 13.00
N GLY A 206 -33.38 -18.13 11.75
CA GLY A 206 -33.34 -19.26 10.82
C GLY A 206 -32.45 -20.38 11.33
N LEU A 207 -32.96 -21.61 11.25
CA LEU A 207 -32.27 -22.83 11.68
C LEU A 207 -31.53 -23.55 10.54
N LYS A 208 -31.58 -22.99 9.33
CA LYS A 208 -30.94 -23.56 8.14
C LYS A 208 -29.88 -22.61 7.61
N TRP A 209 -28.73 -23.18 7.28
CA TRP A 209 -27.65 -22.50 6.59
C TRP A 209 -27.38 -23.23 5.27
N SER A 210 -27.90 -22.68 4.17
CA SER A 210 -27.66 -23.13 2.81
C SER A 210 -27.54 -21.88 1.92
N PRO A 211 -26.32 -21.32 1.78
CA PRO A 211 -26.07 -20.11 1.01
C PRO A 211 -26.09 -20.35 -0.51
N GLN A 212 -26.37 -21.59 -0.96
CA GLN A 212 -26.50 -21.91 -2.37
C GLN A 212 -27.83 -21.39 -2.91
N MET A 213 -27.76 -20.35 -3.74
CA MET A 213 -28.88 -19.83 -4.53
C MET A 213 -28.88 -20.52 -5.89
N ALA A 214 -30.04 -21.00 -6.37
CA ALA A 214 -30.14 -21.52 -7.73
C ALA A 214 -29.91 -20.40 -8.75
N ILE A 215 -28.88 -20.52 -9.60
CA ILE A 215 -28.54 -19.52 -10.64
C ILE A 215 -29.34 -19.78 -11.92
N ARG A 216 -29.80 -21.02 -12.12
CA ARG A 216 -30.64 -21.42 -13.27
C ARG A 216 -31.93 -22.10 -12.79
N PRO A 217 -33.05 -21.95 -13.52
CA PRO A 217 -34.35 -22.53 -13.14
C PRO A 217 -34.37 -24.08 -13.11
N ASP A 218 -33.40 -24.74 -13.74
CA ASP A 218 -33.19 -26.19 -13.77
C ASP A 218 -32.21 -26.71 -12.69
N GLN A 219 -31.59 -25.82 -11.90
CA GLN A 219 -30.71 -26.21 -10.81
C GLN A 219 -31.51 -26.58 -9.55
N VAL A 220 -31.21 -27.75 -8.98
CA VAL A 220 -31.66 -28.13 -7.63
C VAL A 220 -30.87 -27.30 -6.61
N GLY A 221 -31.39 -26.11 -6.30
CA GLY A 221 -30.87 -25.21 -5.27
C GLY A 221 -32.04 -24.58 -4.52
N ALA A 222 -31.93 -24.49 -3.19
CA ALA A 222 -32.93 -23.81 -2.37
C ALA A 222 -32.91 -22.30 -2.62
N ASP A 223 -33.96 -21.59 -2.19
CA ASP A 223 -34.12 -20.13 -2.29
C ASP A 223 -33.08 -19.30 -1.49
N GLY A 224 -31.95 -19.88 -1.12
CA GLY A 224 -30.94 -19.30 -0.22
C GLY A 224 -31.47 -19.20 1.21
N SER A 225 -30.89 -19.95 2.15
CA SER A 225 -31.22 -19.82 3.58
C SER A 225 -29.99 -19.40 4.38
N PHE A 226 -30.10 -18.26 5.04
CA PHE A 226 -28.98 -17.59 5.71
C PHE A 226 -29.22 -17.43 7.22
N GLY A 227 -29.65 -18.49 7.90
CA GLY A 227 -29.85 -18.47 9.34
C GLY A 227 -28.54 -18.37 10.13
N MET A 228 -28.46 -17.43 11.07
CA MET A 228 -27.30 -17.19 11.94
C MET A 228 -27.18 -18.24 13.05
N VAL A 229 -28.30 -18.83 13.50
CA VAL A 229 -28.33 -19.75 14.65
C VAL A 229 -27.39 -20.95 14.47
N PRO A 230 -27.37 -21.67 13.33
CA PRO A 230 -26.44 -22.78 13.12
C PRO A 230 -24.97 -22.36 13.13
N LEU A 231 -24.64 -21.15 12.66
CA LEU A 231 -23.27 -20.63 12.69
C LEU A 231 -22.81 -20.36 14.11
N LEU A 232 -23.63 -19.67 14.91
CA LEU A 232 -23.35 -19.41 16.32
C LEU A 232 -23.25 -20.71 17.10
N ALA A 233 -24.18 -21.65 16.90
CA ALA A 233 -24.14 -22.96 17.55
C ALA A 233 -22.88 -23.73 17.16
N GLY A 234 -22.48 -23.74 15.89
CA GLY A 234 -21.26 -24.36 15.42
C GLY A 234 -20.00 -23.76 16.04
N THR A 235 -19.89 -22.43 16.09
CA THR A 235 -18.76 -21.74 16.75
C THR A 235 -18.70 -22.08 18.24
N LEU A 236 -19.83 -21.98 18.96
CA LEU A 236 -19.89 -22.31 20.39
C LEU A 236 -19.55 -23.78 20.65
N MET A 237 -19.99 -24.70 19.80
CA MET A 237 -19.69 -26.13 19.91
C MET A 237 -18.19 -26.39 19.77
N ILE A 238 -17.56 -25.85 18.72
CA ILE A 238 -16.12 -26.03 18.47
C ILE A 238 -15.31 -25.37 19.59
N SER A 239 -15.63 -24.14 19.99
CA SER A 239 -14.94 -23.46 21.09
C SER A 239 -15.10 -24.22 22.41
N GLY A 240 -16.28 -24.76 22.69
CA GLY A 240 -16.54 -25.57 23.88
C GLY A 240 -15.70 -26.84 23.92
N ILE A 241 -15.70 -27.61 22.83
CA ILE A 241 -14.88 -28.84 22.71
C ILE A 241 -13.39 -28.49 22.81
N ALA A 242 -12.94 -27.42 22.15
CA ALA A 242 -11.56 -26.97 22.21
C ALA A 242 -11.14 -26.61 23.64
N MET A 243 -11.96 -25.87 24.40
CA MET A 243 -11.68 -25.55 25.80
C MET A 243 -11.66 -26.80 26.68
N LEU A 244 -12.60 -27.73 26.47
CA LEU A 244 -12.65 -29.00 27.22
C LEU A 244 -11.39 -29.86 27.04
N ILE A 245 -10.72 -29.78 25.90
CA ILE A 245 -9.48 -30.51 25.61
C ILE A 245 -8.26 -29.69 26.01
N ALA A 246 -8.19 -28.43 25.59
CA ALA A 246 -7.02 -27.58 25.77
C ALA A 246 -6.78 -27.20 27.24
N VAL A 247 -7.84 -26.95 28.02
CA VAL A 247 -7.69 -26.54 29.43
C VAL A 247 -7.09 -27.67 30.28
N PRO A 248 -7.60 -28.92 30.28
CA PRO A 248 -6.99 -29.99 31.06
C PRO A 248 -5.57 -30.33 30.61
N ILE A 249 -5.32 -30.44 29.30
CA ILE A 249 -3.98 -30.75 28.78
C ILE A 249 -3.00 -29.62 29.12
N GLY A 250 -3.41 -28.36 28.93
CA GLY A 250 -2.58 -27.20 29.25
C GLY A 250 -2.24 -27.11 30.73
N LEU A 251 -3.21 -27.36 31.62
CA LEU A 251 -2.98 -27.39 33.06
C LEU A 251 -2.07 -28.56 33.48
N MET A 252 -2.29 -29.77 32.94
CA MET A 252 -1.45 -30.93 33.26
C MET A 252 -0.01 -30.75 32.78
N SER A 253 0.20 -30.16 31.59
CA SER A 253 1.54 -29.83 31.07
C SER A 253 2.22 -28.67 31.79
N ALA A 254 1.48 -27.83 32.52
CA ALA A 254 2.06 -26.76 33.32
C ALA A 254 2.51 -27.26 34.70
N ILE A 255 1.90 -28.35 35.18
CA ILE A 255 2.18 -28.95 36.49
C ILE A 255 3.35 -29.95 36.39
N TYR A 256 3.48 -30.67 35.28
CA TYR A 256 4.56 -31.64 35.01
C TYR A 256 5.61 -31.07 34.06
#